data_AF-W4E2P6-F1
#
_entry.id   AF-W4E2P6-F1
#
_cell.length_a   1.000
_cell.length_b   1.000
_cell.length_c   1.000
_cell.angle_alpha   90.00
_cell.angle_beta   90.00
_cell.angle_gamma   90.00
#
_symmetry.space_group_name_H-M   'P 1'
#
loop_
_entity.id
_entity.type
_entity.pdbx_description
1 polymer ?
#
loop_
_entity_poly.entity_id
_entity_poly.type
_entity_poly.pdbx_seq_one_letter_code
_entity_poly.pdbx_strand_id
1 'polypeptide(L)'
;MPFICVVYQPDVADAHDDQMDEVEIEKAAHLFMEKQHTYNIDKQHDLEVDKGFVIESYIAPCDMTLGDQQIVKGSWVAAVKVTDDDTWEAIKKGEITGFSMWGVGKREEIEEEEEVSKGF
;
A
#
# COMPACT_ATOMS: atom_id res chain seq x y z
N MET A 1 -13.26 -6.13 -13.88
CA MET A 1 -13.46 -5.06 -12.88
C MET A 1 -12.11 -4.82 -12.24
N PRO A 2 -11.69 -3.58 -11.95
CA PRO A 2 -10.41 -3.37 -11.28
C PRO A 2 -10.47 -3.84 -9.82
N PHE A 3 -9.35 -4.31 -9.32
CA PHE A 3 -9.13 -4.54 -7.89
C PHE A 3 -8.50 -3.27 -7.30
N ILE A 4 -9.16 -2.65 -6.32
CA ILE A 4 -8.75 -1.37 -5.74
C ILE A 4 -8.51 -1.59 -4.25
N CYS A 5 -7.35 -1.18 -3.75
CA CYS A 5 -6.98 -1.32 -2.35
C CYS A 5 -5.92 -0.28 -1.96
N VAL A 6 -5.78 -0.06 -0.65
CA VAL A 6 -4.67 0.68 -0.05
C VAL A 6 -3.40 -0.17 -0.16
N VAL A 7 -2.34 0.42 -0.70
CA VAL A 7 -1.00 -0.17 -0.75
C VAL A 7 -0.28 0.06 0.57
N TYR A 8 -0.39 1.28 1.12
CA TYR A 8 0.18 1.66 2.41
C TYR A 8 -0.58 2.84 3.02
N GLN A 9 -0.69 2.86 4.35
CA GLN A 9 -1.39 3.88 5.13
C GLN A 9 -0.41 4.55 6.12
N PRO A 10 -0.49 5.88 6.32
CA PRO A 10 0.36 6.59 7.27
C PRO A 10 0.08 6.22 8.72
N ASP A 11 1.13 6.27 9.54
CA ASP A 11 1.10 6.19 11.02
C ASP A 11 0.41 4.93 11.57
N VAL A 12 0.42 3.86 10.80
CA VAL A 12 -0.08 2.54 11.19
C VAL A 12 0.99 1.50 10.90
N ALA A 13 1.30 0.70 11.91
CA ALA A 13 2.23 -0.41 11.80
C ALA A 13 1.74 -1.42 10.74
N ASP A 14 2.63 -1.80 9.83
CA ASP A 14 2.41 -2.87 8.87
C ASP A 14 2.65 -4.26 9.49
N ALA A 15 2.60 -5.31 8.66
CA ALA A 15 2.77 -6.69 9.11
C ALA A 15 4.15 -7.02 9.74
N HIS A 16 5.12 -6.11 9.64
CA HIS A 16 6.46 -6.22 10.20
C HIS A 16 6.75 -5.24 11.34
N ASP A 17 5.72 -4.59 11.90
CA ASP A 17 5.84 -3.51 12.90
C ASP A 17 6.61 -2.26 12.40
N ASP A 18 6.79 -2.11 11.09
CA ASP A 18 7.29 -0.88 10.48
C ASP A 18 6.14 0.09 10.20
N GLN A 19 6.40 1.39 10.24
CA GLN A 19 5.45 2.43 9.82
C GLN A 19 6.14 3.50 8.98
N MET A 20 5.35 4.23 8.18
CA MET A 20 5.81 5.36 7.37
C MET A 20 4.86 6.54 7.53
N ASP A 21 5.39 7.75 7.41
CA ASP A 21 4.58 8.97 7.37
C ASP A 21 4.00 9.21 5.95
N GLU A 22 3.10 10.19 5.82
CA GLU A 22 2.49 10.53 4.52
C GLU A 22 3.53 10.94 3.46
N VAL A 23 4.66 11.51 3.88
CA VAL A 23 5.70 12.05 2.98
C VAL A 23 6.51 10.91 2.36
N GLU A 24 6.91 9.92 3.15
CA GLU A 24 7.64 8.74 2.68
C GLU A 24 6.74 7.83 1.82
N ILE A 25 5.46 7.70 2.18
CA ILE A 25 4.46 6.99 1.36
C ILE A 25 4.31 7.68 -0.01
N GLU A 26 4.17 9.00 -0.05
CA GLU A 26 4.09 9.75 -1.31
C GLU A 26 5.33 9.56 -2.18
N LYS A 27 6.53 9.64 -1.58
CA LYS A 27 7.79 9.39 -2.28
C LYS A 27 7.83 7.98 -2.87
N ALA A 28 7.45 6.96 -2.09
CA ALA A 28 7.42 5.58 -2.56
C ALA A 28 6.44 5.38 -3.72
N ALA A 29 5.22 5.93 -3.61
CA ALA A 29 4.20 5.86 -4.65
C ALA A 29 4.66 6.53 -5.96
N HIS A 30 5.25 7.72 -5.85
CA HIS A 30 5.74 8.46 -7.02
C HIS A 30 6.96 7.78 -7.66
N LEU A 31 7.88 7.26 -6.86
CA LEU A 31 9.03 6.52 -7.36
C LEU A 31 8.60 5.25 -8.10
N PHE A 32 7.60 4.52 -7.59
CA PHE A 32 7.03 3.36 -8.27
C PHE A 32 6.52 3.70 -9.67
N MET A 33 5.83 4.84 -9.81
CA MET A 33 5.35 5.33 -11.10
C MET A 33 6.49 5.82 -12.01
N GLU A 34 7.45 6.57 -11.47
CA GLU A 34 8.62 7.06 -12.18
C GLU A 34 9.45 5.91 -12.77
N LYS A 35 9.62 4.83 -12.01
CA LYS A 35 10.37 3.62 -12.43
C LYS A 35 9.57 2.68 -13.32
N GLN A 36 8.36 3.06 -13.72
CA GLN A 36 7.49 2.28 -14.61
C GLN A 36 7.20 0.87 -14.09
N HIS A 37 7.07 0.70 -12.76
CA HIS A 37 6.78 -0.59 -12.14
C HIS A 37 5.30 -1.00 -12.25
N THR A 38 4.50 -0.28 -13.04
CA THR A 38 3.05 -0.49 -13.19
C THR A 38 2.65 -1.85 -13.77
N TYR A 39 3.60 -2.60 -14.36
CA TYR A 39 3.42 -3.97 -14.84
C TYR A 39 4.04 -5.03 -13.94
N ASN A 40 4.74 -4.63 -12.87
CA ASN A 40 5.40 -5.54 -11.93
C ASN A 40 4.40 -6.02 -10.87
N ILE A 41 3.25 -6.54 -11.31
CA ILE A 41 2.23 -7.11 -10.44
C ILE A 41 2.43 -8.62 -10.40
N ASP A 42 2.84 -9.12 -9.24
CA ASP A 42 3.08 -10.53 -8.96
C ASP A 42 2.13 -11.06 -7.87
N LYS A 43 2.33 -12.31 -7.44
CA LYS A 43 1.66 -12.87 -6.27
C LYS A 43 2.71 -13.24 -5.23
N GLN A 44 2.50 -12.79 -4.00
CA GLN A 44 3.30 -13.23 -2.84
C GLN A 44 4.80 -13.01 -3.00
N HIS A 45 5.22 -11.97 -3.73
CA HIS A 45 6.63 -11.64 -3.98
C HIS A 45 7.41 -12.79 -4.64
N ASP A 46 6.73 -13.59 -5.47
CA ASP A 46 7.35 -14.66 -6.26
C ASP A 46 8.15 -14.13 -7.47
N LEU A 47 8.05 -12.83 -7.77
CA LEU A 47 8.66 -12.13 -8.90
C LEU A 47 8.19 -12.64 -10.27
N GLU A 48 7.13 -13.46 -10.31
CA GLU A 48 6.43 -13.89 -11.52
C GLU A 48 5.41 -12.80 -11.87
N VAL A 49 5.89 -11.80 -12.60
CA VAL A 49 5.11 -10.64 -13.05
C VAL A 49 3.95 -11.03 -14.01
N ASP A 50 3.21 -10.04 -14.52
CA ASP A 50 2.08 -10.20 -15.45
C ASP A 50 0.76 -10.72 -14.85
N LYS A 51 0.52 -10.58 -13.54
CA LYS A 51 -0.80 -10.87 -12.96
C LYS A 51 -1.84 -9.77 -13.26
N GLY A 52 -1.36 -8.62 -13.70
CA GLY A 52 -2.17 -7.48 -14.08
C GLY A 52 -1.31 -6.25 -14.31
N PHE A 53 -1.95 -5.10 -14.38
CA PHE A 53 -1.27 -3.82 -14.45
C PHE A 53 -2.04 -2.73 -13.73
N VAL A 54 -1.32 -1.74 -13.21
CA VAL A 54 -1.90 -0.57 -12.55
C VAL A 54 -2.61 0.29 -13.58
N ILE A 55 -3.88 0.62 -13.32
CA ILE A 55 -4.69 1.54 -14.12
C ILE A 55 -4.90 2.89 -13.42
N GLU A 56 -4.82 2.93 -12.09
CA GLU A 56 -4.87 4.16 -11.30
C GLU A 56 -3.93 4.01 -10.09
N SER A 57 -3.26 5.10 -9.71
CA SER A 57 -2.38 5.18 -8.55
C SER A 57 -2.39 6.62 -8.04
N TYR A 58 -2.68 6.84 -6.76
CA TYR A 58 -2.76 8.17 -6.17
C TYR A 58 -2.57 8.17 -4.65
N ILE A 59 -2.25 9.33 -4.11
CA ILE A 59 -2.28 9.60 -2.67
C ILE A 59 -3.67 10.13 -2.30
N ALA A 60 -4.30 9.53 -1.30
CA ALA A 60 -5.62 9.90 -0.81
C ALA A 60 -5.62 11.37 -0.35
N PRO A 61 -6.38 12.27 -1.00
CA PRO A 61 -6.35 13.71 -0.68
C PRO A 61 -7.10 14.06 0.60
N CYS A 62 -7.99 13.17 1.05
CA CYS A 62 -8.76 13.28 2.27
C CYS A 62 -9.15 11.89 2.77
N ASP A 63 -9.65 11.83 4.00
CA ASP A 63 -10.29 10.63 4.51
C ASP A 63 -11.50 10.29 3.65
N MET A 64 -11.63 9.02 3.30
CA MET A 64 -12.72 8.52 2.46
C MET A 64 -13.05 7.06 2.78
N THR A 65 -14.25 6.64 2.38
CA THR A 65 -14.67 5.24 2.49
C THR A 65 -14.78 4.63 1.11
N LEU A 66 -14.14 3.49 0.89
CA LEU A 66 -14.20 2.71 -0.34
C LEU A 66 -14.82 1.34 -0.04
N GLY A 67 -16.10 1.17 -0.36
CA GLY A 67 -16.85 -0.01 0.07
C GLY A 67 -16.94 -0.06 1.60
N ASP A 68 -16.39 -1.12 2.20
CA ASP A 68 -16.33 -1.30 3.65
C ASP A 68 -14.98 -0.87 4.26
N GLN A 69 -14.03 -0.40 3.43
CA GLN A 69 -12.71 0.02 3.86
C GLN A 69 -12.65 1.53 4.12
N GLN A 70 -12.10 1.92 5.27
CA GLN A 70 -11.73 3.30 5.54
C GLN A 70 -10.33 3.58 4.99
N ILE A 71 -10.18 4.70 4.31
CA ILE A 71 -8.91 5.18 3.74
C ILE A 71 -8.64 6.54 4.38
N VAL A 72 -7.53 6.66 5.08
CA VAL A 72 -7.11 7.94 5.66
C VAL A 72 -6.35 8.77 4.63
N LYS A 73 -6.42 10.10 4.76
CA LYS A 73 -5.60 11.03 3.99
C LYS A 73 -4.13 10.61 4.03
N GLY A 74 -3.43 10.75 2.91
CA GLY A 74 -2.01 10.39 2.80
C GLY A 74 -1.76 8.92 2.46
N SER A 75 -2.78 8.05 2.50
CA SER A 75 -2.65 6.66 2.06
C SER A 75 -2.36 6.56 0.56
N TRP A 76 -1.48 5.64 0.17
CA TRP A 76 -1.30 5.28 -1.23
C TRP A 76 -2.37 4.27 -1.64
N VAL A 77 -3.20 4.64 -2.62
CA VAL A 77 -4.24 3.78 -3.20
C VAL A 77 -3.88 3.44 -4.63
N ALA A 78 -4.09 2.18 -5.02
CA ALA A 78 -3.91 1.71 -6.38
C ALA A 78 -5.13 0.93 -6.88
N ALA A 79 -5.36 1.00 -8.18
CA ALA A 79 -6.30 0.15 -8.90
C ALA A 79 -5.53 -0.68 -9.92
N VAL A 80 -5.69 -2.00 -9.86
CA VAL A 80 -5.05 -2.96 -10.76
C VAL A 80 -6.11 -3.61 -11.64
N LYS A 81 -5.90 -3.60 -12.95
CA LYS A 81 -6.60 -4.51 -13.85
C LYS A 81 -5.89 -5.85 -13.84
N VAL A 82 -6.49 -6.81 -13.14
CA VAL A 82 -6.03 -8.19 -13.09
C VAL A 82 -6.32 -8.87 -14.43
N THR A 83 -5.31 -9.47 -15.02
CA THR A 83 -5.39 -10.18 -16.32
C THR A 83 -5.22 -11.69 -16.19
N ASP A 84 -4.73 -12.16 -15.03
CA ASP A 84 -4.60 -13.57 -14.70
C ASP A 84 -5.89 -14.10 -14.06
N ASP A 85 -6.54 -15.06 -14.70
CA ASP A 85 -7.85 -15.58 -14.28
C ASP A 85 -7.77 -16.25 -12.89
N ASP A 86 -6.72 -17.01 -12.60
CA ASP A 86 -6.54 -17.67 -11.31
C ASP A 86 -6.40 -16.63 -10.17
N THR A 87 -5.65 -15.56 -10.41
CA THR A 87 -5.54 -14.43 -9.47
C THR A 87 -6.89 -13.75 -9.27
N TRP A 88 -7.66 -13.56 -10.34
CA TRP A 88 -8.99 -12.97 -10.24
C TRP A 88 -9.98 -13.85 -9.46
N GLU A 89 -9.95 -15.17 -9.64
CA GLU A 89 -10.75 -16.10 -8.86
C GLU A 89 -10.36 -16.08 -7.37
N ALA A 90 -9.07 -16.02 -7.06
CA ALA A 90 -8.58 -15.92 -5.68
C ALA A 90 -9.07 -14.63 -4.98
N ILE A 91 -9.06 -13.49 -5.69
CA ILE A 91 -9.63 -12.23 -5.19
C ILE A 91 -11.12 -12.38 -4.90
N LYS A 92 -11.90 -12.96 -5.83
CA LYS A 92 -13.35 -13.16 -5.63
C LYS A 92 -13.69 -14.08 -4.46
N LYS A 93 -12.81 -15.04 -4.14
CA LYS A 93 -12.94 -15.93 -2.98
C LYS A 93 -12.50 -15.28 -1.67
N GLY A 94 -11.88 -14.10 -1.72
CA GLY A 94 -11.30 -13.43 -0.56
C GLY A 94 -9.98 -14.03 -0.10
N GLU A 95 -9.30 -14.82 -0.93
CA GLU A 95 -7.97 -15.38 -0.64
C GLU A 95 -6.88 -14.32 -0.81
N ILE A 96 -7.10 -13.35 -1.70
CA ILE A 96 -6.28 -12.15 -1.88
C ILE A 96 -7.13 -10.94 -1.49
N THR A 97 -6.75 -10.25 -0.41
CA THR A 97 -7.56 -9.18 0.18
C THR A 97 -6.91 -7.80 0.06
N GLY A 98 -5.67 -7.70 -0.39
CA GLY A 98 -4.98 -6.42 -0.49
C GLY A 98 -3.67 -6.50 -1.27
N PHE A 99 -2.98 -5.37 -1.34
CA PHE A 99 -1.67 -5.26 -1.95
C PHE A 99 -0.57 -5.39 -0.90
N SER A 100 0.61 -5.78 -1.36
CA SER A 100 1.84 -5.69 -0.59
C SER A 100 2.86 -4.96 -1.45
N MET A 101 3.52 -3.96 -0.87
CA MET A 101 4.65 -3.30 -1.52
C MET A 101 5.91 -4.16 -1.36
N TRP A 102 6.65 -4.37 -2.44
CA TRP A 102 8.00 -4.91 -2.41
C TRP A 102 8.99 -3.79 -2.74
N GLY A 103 9.99 -3.60 -1.89
CA GLY A 103 10.97 -2.55 -2.07
C GLY A 103 12.15 -2.65 -1.10
N VAL A 104 13.10 -1.74 -1.27
CA VAL A 104 14.26 -1.59 -0.38
C VAL A 104 14.21 -0.20 0.24
N GLY A 105 14.36 -0.12 1.57
CA GLY A 105 14.38 1.13 2.32
C GLY A 105 15.43 1.11 3.43
N LYS A 106 15.60 2.24 4.11
CA LYS A 106 16.34 2.33 5.37
C LYS A 106 15.33 2.44 6.50
N ARG A 107 15.58 1.71 7.59
CA ARG A 107 14.81 1.82 8.82
C ARG A 107 15.54 2.75 9.79
N GLU A 108 14.78 3.58 10.47
CA GLU A 108 15.25 4.41 11.58
C GLU A 108 14.42 4.06 12.81
N GLU A 109 15.06 3.98 13.98
CA GLU A 109 14.32 3.79 15.23
C GLU A 109 13.56 5.07 15.54
N ILE A 110 12.27 4.94 15.83
CA ILE A 110 11.43 6.05 16.27
C ILE A 110 11.62 6.15 17.78
N GLU A 111 12.30 7.20 18.25
CA GLU A 111 12.38 7.48 19.69
C GLU A 111 10.97 7.82 20.19
N GLU A 112 10.42 7.02 21.11
CA GLU A 112 9.18 7.37 21.80
C GLU A 112 9.42 8.65 22.60
N GLU A 113 8.64 9.70 22.35
CA GLU A 113 8.62 10.87 23.24
C GLU A 113 8.14 10.41 24.62
N GLU A 114 9.06 10.34 25.60
CA GLU A 114 8.69 10.14 27.00
C GLU A 114 7.65 11.20 27.38
N GLU A 115 6.47 10.75 27.83
CA GLU A 115 5.49 11.61 28.50
C GLU A 115 6.22 12.34 29.64
N VAL A 116 6.54 13.62 29.42
CA VAL A 116 7.03 14.49 30.48
C VAL A 116 5.87 14.71 31.43
N SER A 117 5.77 13.83 32.44
CA SER A 117 4.90 14.03 33.58
C SER A 117 5.20 15.41 34.15
N LYS A 118 4.26 16.35 33.98
CA LYS A 118 4.33 17.64 34.68
C LYS A 118 4.12 17.36 36.16
N GLY A 119 5.23 17.16 36.86
CA GLY A 119 5.26 17.01 38.31
C GLY A 119 4.94 18.33 39.01
N PHE A 120 4.00 18.21 39.95
CA PHE A 120 3.61 19.09 41.07
C PHE A 120 2.88 20.41 40.78
#